data_AF-A0A623P720-F1
#
_entry.id   AF-A0A623P720-F1
#
_cell.length_a   1.000
_cell.length_b   1.000
_cell.length_c   1.000
_cell.angle_alpha   90.00
_cell.angle_beta   90.00
_cell.angle_gamma   90.00
#
_symmetry.space_group_name_H-M   'P 1'
#
loop_
_entity.id
_entity.type
_entity.pdbx_description
1 polymer ?
#
loop_
_entity_poly.entity_id
_entity_poly.type
_entity_poly.pdbx_seq_one_letter_code
_entity_poly.pdbx_strand_id
1 'polypeptide(L)'
;MTITTDTTLLHDPRRQAALLYWQGFSVPQIAAMLQMKRPTVQSWKQRDGWDSVAPISRVEMSLEARLTQLIIKPQKTGGDFKEIDLLGRQIERLARVNRYSQTGNEADLNPNVANRNKGGRRKPKKNFFSDEAIEKLEQIFFEQSFDYQLHWYRAGLEHR
;
A
#
# COMPACT_ATOMS: atom_id res chain seq x y z
N MET A 1 44.95 -7.51 0.84
CA MET A 1 44.49 -6.12 0.61
C MET A 1 43.36 -5.83 1.59
N THR A 2 43.61 -5.02 2.61
CA THR A 2 42.57 -4.53 3.52
C THR A 2 41.80 -3.42 2.79
N ILE A 3 40.58 -3.71 2.34
CA ILE A 3 39.70 -2.70 1.76
C ILE A 3 39.12 -1.90 2.93
N THR A 4 39.80 -0.84 3.34
CA THR A 4 39.28 0.12 4.30
C THR A 4 38.21 0.95 3.59
N THR A 5 36.95 0.59 3.80
CA THR A 5 35.83 1.41 3.31
C THR A 5 35.73 2.63 4.22
N ASP A 6 36.01 3.82 3.66
CA ASP A 6 35.86 5.08 4.39
C ASP A 6 34.40 5.25 4.83
N THR A 7 34.18 5.03 6.12
CA THR A 7 32.88 4.99 6.79
C THR A 7 32.57 6.33 7.46
N THR A 8 33.39 7.36 7.24
CA THR A 8 33.17 8.70 7.82
C THR A 8 31.81 9.29 7.42
N LEU A 9 31.34 9.02 6.19
CA LEU A 9 29.99 9.36 5.73
C LEU A 9 28.87 8.51 6.38
N LEU A 10 29.19 7.33 6.90
CA LEU A 10 28.27 6.41 7.57
C LEU A 10 28.08 6.76 9.07
N HIS A 11 28.89 7.68 9.61
CA HIS A 11 28.81 8.17 10.99
C HIS A 11 28.64 9.69 11.02
N ASP A 12 27.62 10.22 10.33
CA ASP A 12 27.19 11.61 10.53
C ASP A 12 26.52 11.75 11.92
N PRO A 13 27.16 12.42 12.90
CA PRO A 13 26.62 12.57 14.24
C PRO A 13 25.32 13.39 14.26
N ARG A 14 25.12 14.29 13.29
CA ARG A 14 23.88 15.07 13.17
C ARG A 14 22.71 14.18 12.79
N ARG A 15 22.90 13.30 11.80
CA ARG A 15 21.89 12.31 11.40
C ARG A 15 21.60 11.30 12.52
N GLN A 16 22.63 10.83 13.22
CA GLN A 16 22.46 9.93 14.37
C GLN A 16 21.67 10.60 15.50
N ALA A 17 21.93 11.88 15.77
CA ALA A 17 21.19 12.66 16.75
C ALA A 17 19.70 12.79 16.39
N ALA A 18 19.38 13.03 15.11
CA ALA A 18 18.00 13.10 14.63
C ALA A 18 17.25 11.76 14.81
N LEU A 19 17.91 10.64 14.49
CA LEU A 19 17.35 9.30 14.67
C LEU A 19 17.06 9.01 16.15
N LEU A 20 17.99 9.30 17.05
CA LEU A 20 17.77 9.14 18.49
C LEU A 20 16.64 10.05 18.99
N TYR A 21 16.53 11.27 18.48
CA TYR A 21 15.42 12.15 18.84
C TYR A 21 14.06 11.55 18.47
N TRP A 22 13.94 11.02 17.26
CA TRP A 22 12.70 10.39 16.81
C TRP A 22 12.39 9.04 17.48
N GLN A 23 13.38 8.41 18.12
CA GLN A 23 13.18 7.26 19.00
C GLN A 23 12.66 7.66 20.41
N GLY A 24 12.59 8.96 20.72
CA GLY A 24 12.07 9.49 21.98
C GLY A 24 13.14 9.93 22.98
N PHE A 25 14.42 9.91 22.61
CA PHE A 25 15.47 10.43 23.49
C PHE A 25 15.43 11.97 23.55
N SER A 26 15.63 12.50 24.76
CA SER A 26 15.73 13.94 24.96
C SER A 26 17.07 14.50 24.47
N VAL A 27 17.12 15.79 24.10
CA VAL A 27 18.35 16.46 23.65
C VAL A 27 19.54 16.29 24.63
N PRO A 28 19.37 16.38 25.96
CA PRO A 28 20.44 16.09 26.91
C PRO A 28 20.96 14.64 26.84
N GLN A 29 20.06 13.65 26.73
CA GLN A 29 20.45 12.24 26.60
C GLN A 29 21.24 12.01 25.31
N ILE A 30 20.78 12.56 24.19
CA ILE A 30 21.46 12.46 22.90
C ILE A 30 22.85 13.08 22.96
N ALA A 31 22.97 14.27 23.56
CA ALA A 31 24.25 14.94 23.73
C ALA A 31 25.23 14.09 24.54
N ALA A 32 24.77 13.42 25.61
CA ALA A 32 25.60 12.51 26.39
C ALA A 32 26.00 11.25 25.58
N MET A 33 25.06 10.63 24.87
CA MET A 33 25.31 9.41 24.08
C MET A 33 26.30 9.63 22.94
N LEU A 34 26.22 10.78 22.27
CA LEU A 34 27.10 11.14 21.16
C LEU A 34 28.36 11.89 21.61
N GLN A 35 28.55 12.09 22.92
CA GLN A 35 29.66 12.85 23.50
C GLN A 35 29.79 14.26 22.90
N MET A 36 28.66 14.93 22.69
CA MET A 36 28.57 16.27 22.10
C MET A 36 28.06 17.30 23.10
N LYS A 37 28.35 18.58 22.83
CA LYS A 37 27.80 19.68 23.62
C LYS A 37 26.28 19.79 23.36
N ARG A 38 25.48 19.90 24.42
CA ARG A 38 24.02 20.08 24.33
C ARG A 38 23.58 21.21 23.36
N PRO A 39 24.20 22.41 23.37
CA PRO A 39 23.83 23.47 22.41
C PRO A 39 24.00 23.07 20.95
N THR A 40 24.96 22.19 20.63
CA THR A 40 25.16 21.68 19.26
C THR A 40 23.96 20.86 18.80
N VAL A 41 23.53 19.89 19.61
CA VAL A 41 22.36 19.05 19.30
C VAL A 41 21.08 19.88 19.26
N GLN A 42 20.93 20.84 20.19
CA GLN A 42 19.79 21.76 20.20
C GLN A 42 19.73 22.60 18.92
N SER A 43 20.87 23.10 18.44
CA SER A 43 20.96 23.86 17.20
C SER A 43 20.59 23.03 15.97
N TRP A 44 20.96 21.74 15.94
CA TRP A 44 20.55 20.84 14.86
C TRP A 44 19.04 20.60 14.87
N LYS A 45 18.47 20.28 16.05
CA LYS A 45 17.03 20.11 16.22
C LYS A 45 16.22 21.28 15.67
N GLN A 46 16.66 22.50 15.99
CA GLN A 46 15.99 23.72 15.54
C GLN A 46 16.17 23.97 14.04
N ARG A 47 17.40 23.86 13.52
CA ARG A 47 17.68 24.13 12.10
C ARG A 47 17.01 23.15 11.16
N ASP A 48 16.94 21.88 11.56
CA ASP A 48 16.36 20.80 10.75
C ASP A 48 14.88 20.57 11.05
N GLY A 49 14.30 21.33 11.99
CA GLY A 49 12.88 21.23 12.34
C GLY A 49 12.46 19.81 12.71
N TRP A 50 13.21 19.11 13.55
CA TRP A 50 12.96 17.67 13.83
C TRP A 50 11.54 17.39 14.35
N ASP A 51 10.92 18.36 15.01
CA ASP A 51 9.55 18.28 15.51
C ASP A 51 8.50 18.25 14.40
N SER A 52 8.74 18.98 13.30
CA SER A 52 7.81 19.09 12.18
C SER A 52 7.91 17.97 11.15
N VAL A 53 8.94 17.12 11.26
CA VAL A 53 9.10 16.00 10.31
C VAL A 53 8.01 14.96 10.54
N ALA A 54 7.20 14.70 9.52
CA ALA A 54 6.13 13.72 9.57
C ALA A 54 6.70 12.30 9.82
N PRO A 55 6.03 11.44 10.62
CA PRO A 55 6.50 10.09 10.91
C PRO A 55 6.83 9.27 9.65
N ILE A 56 5.99 9.37 8.61
CA ILE A 56 6.22 8.65 7.35
C ILE A 56 7.52 9.09 6.66
N SER A 57 7.83 10.39 6.68
CA SER A 57 9.09 10.92 6.12
C SER A 57 10.31 10.43 6.89
N ARG A 58 10.20 10.23 8.22
CA ARG A 58 11.28 9.63 9.03
C ARG A 58 11.57 8.19 8.61
N VAL A 59 10.52 7.43 8.28
CA VAL A 59 10.64 6.06 7.77
C VAL A 59 11.28 6.06 6.38
N GLU A 60 10.83 6.93 5.47
CA GLU A 60 11.40 7.09 4.14
C GLU A 60 12.91 7.37 4.20
N MET A 61 13.32 8.37 4.99
CA MET A 61 14.73 8.73 5.17
C MET A 61 15.57 7.58 5.74
N SER A 62 14.99 6.72 6.57
CA SER A 62 15.70 5.58 7.17
C SER A 62 15.86 4.42 6.17
N LEU A 63 14.81 4.13 5.39
CA LEU A 63 14.86 3.13 4.34
C LEU A 63 15.84 3.52 3.24
N GLU A 64 15.81 4.80 2.81
CA GLU A 64 16.76 5.35 1.84
C GLU A 64 18.21 5.18 2.33
N ALA A 65 18.49 5.57 3.58
CA ALA A 65 19.83 5.43 4.18
C ALA A 65 20.35 3.99 4.09
N ARG A 66 19.49 3.04 4.50
CA ARG A 66 19.85 1.63 4.53
C ARG A 66 20.07 1.07 3.13
N LEU A 67 19.22 1.47 2.18
CA LEU A 67 19.36 1.07 0.79
C LEU A 67 20.68 1.59 0.19
N THR A 68 21.01 2.88 0.40
CA THR A 68 22.29 3.46 -0.03
C THR A 68 23.49 2.71 0.56
N GLN A 69 23.44 2.38 1.86
CA GLN A 69 24.48 1.60 2.53
C GLN A 69 24.70 0.23 1.86
N LEU A 70 23.61 -0.48 1.55
CA LEU A 70 23.68 -1.80 0.92
C LEU A 70 24.16 -1.71 -0.53
N ILE A 71 23.75 -0.68 -1.27
CA ILE A 71 24.17 -0.46 -2.67
C ILE A 71 25.68 -0.20 -2.76
N ILE A 72 26.23 0.65 -1.88
CA ILE A 72 27.65 1.03 -1.89
C ILE A 72 28.54 -0.12 -1.35
N LYS A 73 27.97 -1.09 -0.64
CA LYS A 73 28.72 -2.25 -0.11
C LYS A 73 29.50 -2.96 -1.24
N PRO A 74 30.84 -3.08 -1.12
CA PRO A 74 31.71 -3.57 -2.20
C PRO A 74 31.51 -5.06 -2.50
N GLN A 75 31.29 -5.87 -1.47
CA GLN A 75 30.99 -7.30 -1.61
C GLN A 75 29.62 -7.58 -0.99
N LYS A 76 28.66 -7.96 -1.83
CA LYS A 76 27.28 -8.27 -1.43
C LYS A 76 27.13 -9.76 -1.21
N THR A 77 26.47 -10.12 -0.13
CA THR A 77 26.04 -11.47 0.20
C THR A 77 24.64 -11.72 -0.34
N GLY A 78 24.21 -12.98 -0.40
CA GLY A 78 22.82 -13.32 -0.73
C GLY A 78 21.79 -12.67 0.22
N GLY A 79 22.17 -12.41 1.47
CA GLY A 79 21.33 -11.68 2.43
C GLY A 79 21.15 -10.21 2.04
N ASP A 80 22.23 -9.54 1.61
CA ASP A 80 22.17 -8.14 1.20
C ASP A 80 21.25 -7.95 -0.02
N PHE A 81 21.30 -8.85 -1.00
CA PHE A 81 20.40 -8.80 -2.15
C PHE A 81 18.93 -8.96 -1.77
N LYS A 82 18.62 -9.86 -0.82
CA LYS A 82 17.27 -10.02 -0.29
C LYS A 82 16.80 -8.78 0.46
N GLU A 83 17.68 -8.16 1.23
CA GLU A 83 17.35 -6.91 1.94
C GLU A 83 17.10 -5.76 0.97
N ILE A 84 17.92 -5.61 -0.08
CA ILE A 84 17.71 -4.61 -1.14
C ILE A 84 16.34 -4.80 -1.82
N ASP A 85 15.97 -6.04 -2.18
CA ASP A 85 14.65 -6.34 -2.77
C ASP A 85 13.51 -5.99 -1.80
N LEU A 86 13.64 -6.38 -0.53
CA LEU A 86 12.65 -6.06 0.50
C LEU A 86 12.48 -4.53 0.64
N LEU A 87 13.57 -3.79 0.76
CA LEU A 87 13.58 -2.32 0.88
C LEU A 87 12.96 -1.66 -0.35
N GLY A 88 13.27 -2.14 -1.55
CA GLY A 88 12.66 -1.66 -2.79
C GLY A 88 11.13 -1.79 -2.79
N ARG A 89 10.59 -2.92 -2.32
CA ARG A 89 9.14 -3.12 -2.18
C ARG A 89 8.52 -2.21 -1.12
N GLN A 90 9.24 -1.90 -0.04
CA GLN A 90 8.76 -0.94 0.96
C GLN A 90 8.69 0.48 0.40
N ILE A 91 9.68 0.89 -0.41
CA ILE A 91 9.66 2.20 -1.09
C ILE A 91 8.42 2.31 -1.99
N GLU A 92 8.11 1.26 -2.78
CA GLU A 92 6.91 1.24 -3.60
C GLU A 92 5.63 1.38 -2.76
N ARG A 93 5.54 0.68 -1.62
CA ARG A 93 4.41 0.83 -0.69
C ARG A 93 4.29 2.24 -0.14
N LEU A 94 5.38 2.88 0.25
CA LEU A 94 5.37 4.25 0.75
C LEU A 94 4.92 5.24 -0.33
N ALA A 95 5.37 5.07 -1.58
CA ALA A 95 4.90 5.87 -2.70
C ALA A 95 3.37 5.76 -2.89
N ARG A 96 2.80 4.55 -2.73
CA ARG A 96 1.34 4.34 -2.77
C ARG A 96 0.63 5.03 -1.61
N VAL A 97 1.17 4.96 -0.39
CA VAL A 97 0.61 5.65 0.78
C VAL A 97 0.65 7.17 0.59
N ASN A 98 1.75 7.71 0.07
CA ASN A 98 1.85 9.14 -0.23
C ASN A 98 0.86 9.58 -1.29
N ARG A 99 0.70 8.79 -2.36
CA ARG A 99 -0.28 9.06 -3.40
C ARG A 99 -1.70 9.05 -2.82
N TYR A 100 -2.04 8.06 -2.00
CA TYR A 100 -3.33 8.01 -1.29
C TYR A 100 -3.54 9.23 -0.39
N SER A 101 -2.53 9.67 0.33
CA SER A 101 -2.60 10.88 1.17
C SER A 101 -2.95 12.14 0.36
N GLN A 102 -2.52 12.20 -0.91
CA GLN A 102 -2.81 13.31 -1.81
C GLN A 102 -4.18 13.18 -2.52
N THR A 103 -4.56 11.97 -2.92
CA THR A 103 -5.75 11.73 -3.76
C THR A 103 -7.00 11.34 -2.96
N GLY A 104 -6.83 10.78 -1.76
CA GLY A 104 -7.89 10.12 -0.98
C GLY A 104 -8.44 8.83 -1.61
N ASN A 105 -7.86 8.35 -2.71
CA ASN A 105 -8.41 7.23 -3.47
C ASN A 105 -7.86 5.89 -2.98
N GLU A 106 -8.69 5.07 -2.33
CA GLU A 106 -8.31 3.75 -1.82
C GLU A 106 -7.71 2.81 -2.87
N ALA A 107 -8.02 3.02 -4.16
CA ALA A 107 -7.44 2.24 -5.25
C ALA A 107 -5.91 2.43 -5.39
N ASP A 108 -5.37 3.55 -4.89
CA ASP A 108 -3.92 3.80 -4.90
C ASP A 108 -3.18 2.89 -3.89
N LEU A 109 -3.84 2.46 -2.81
CA LEU A 109 -3.25 1.54 -1.83
C LEU A 109 -3.23 0.08 -2.32
N ASN A 110 -4.27 -0.33 -3.05
CA ASN A 110 -4.46 -1.70 -3.48
C ASN A 110 -4.42 -1.86 -5.01
N PRO A 111 -3.31 -2.35 -5.59
CA PRO A 111 -3.20 -2.54 -7.03
C PRO A 111 -4.22 -3.55 -7.58
N ASN A 112 -4.73 -4.48 -6.77
CA ASN A 112 -5.78 -5.41 -7.19
C ASN A 112 -7.12 -4.69 -7.44
N VAL A 113 -7.41 -3.62 -6.70
CA VAL A 113 -8.61 -2.79 -6.92
C VAL A 113 -8.47 -2.03 -8.23
N ALA A 114 -7.30 -1.44 -8.48
CA ALA A 114 -7.00 -0.80 -9.76
C ALA A 114 -7.12 -1.80 -10.92
N ASN A 115 -6.55 -3.00 -10.78
CA ASN A 115 -6.61 -4.05 -11.80
C ASN A 115 -8.05 -4.55 -12.05
N ARG A 116 -8.86 -4.71 -11.00
CA ARG A 116 -10.28 -5.08 -11.11
C ARG A 116 -11.09 -4.03 -11.88
N ASN A 117 -10.78 -2.74 -11.68
CA ASN A 117 -11.47 -1.64 -12.34
C ASN A 117 -10.93 -1.34 -13.75
N LYS A 118 -9.79 -1.93 -14.14
CA LYS A 118 -9.15 -1.74 -15.45
C LYS A 118 -9.90 -2.45 -16.58
N GLY A 119 -10.61 -3.54 -16.26
CA GLY A 119 -11.48 -4.24 -17.21
C GLY A 119 -12.82 -3.52 -17.38
N GLY A 120 -13.39 -3.56 -18.58
CA GLY A 120 -14.76 -3.09 -18.79
C GLY A 120 -15.70 -3.81 -17.83
N ARG A 121 -16.27 -3.07 -16.87
CA ARG A 121 -17.20 -3.63 -15.88
C ARG A 121 -18.36 -4.27 -16.64
N ARG A 122 -18.45 -5.61 -16.59
CA ARG A 122 -19.55 -6.35 -17.24
C ARG A 122 -20.85 -5.75 -16.72
N LYS A 123 -21.58 -5.04 -17.57
CA LYS A 123 -22.85 -4.44 -17.16
C LYS A 123 -23.73 -5.59 -16.67
N PRO A 124 -24.34 -5.50 -15.48
CA PRO A 124 -25.31 -6.50 -15.07
C PRO A 124 -26.38 -6.59 -16.16
N LYS A 125 -26.64 -7.80 -16.68
CA LYS A 125 -27.74 -7.99 -17.64
C LYS A 125 -29.03 -7.68 -16.89
N LYS A 126 -29.67 -6.56 -17.22
CA LYS A 126 -31.02 -6.25 -16.70
C LYS A 126 -31.98 -7.34 -17.17
N ASN A 127 -32.87 -7.78 -16.27
CA ASN A 127 -33.96 -8.71 -16.57
C ASN A 127 -33.48 -10.04 -17.20
N PHE A 128 -32.36 -10.58 -16.71
CA PHE A 128 -31.86 -11.88 -17.18
C PHE A 128 -32.58 -13.02 -16.48
N PHE A 129 -33.34 -13.81 -17.23
CA PHE A 129 -33.78 -15.15 -16.85
C PHE A 129 -32.90 -16.17 -17.58
N SER A 130 -32.38 -17.17 -16.86
CA SER A 130 -31.75 -18.34 -17.48
C SER A 130 -32.82 -19.24 -18.11
N ASP A 131 -32.45 -20.11 -19.03
CA ASP A 131 -33.37 -21.08 -19.62
C ASP A 131 -34.05 -21.94 -18.54
N GLU A 132 -33.28 -22.37 -17.53
CA GLU A 132 -33.81 -23.05 -16.33
C GLU A 132 -34.82 -22.20 -15.53
N ALA A 133 -34.61 -20.89 -15.45
CA ALA A 133 -35.53 -19.99 -14.76
C ALA A 133 -36.82 -19.77 -15.56
N ILE A 134 -36.73 -19.75 -16.89
CA ILE A 134 -37.89 -19.69 -17.80
C ILE A 134 -38.70 -20.98 -17.66
N GLU A 135 -38.05 -22.14 -17.76
CA GLU A 135 -38.69 -23.45 -17.60
C GLU A 135 -39.40 -23.58 -16.25
N LYS A 136 -38.76 -23.11 -15.18
CA LYS A 136 -39.36 -23.09 -13.83
C LYS A 136 -40.56 -22.13 -13.74
N LEU A 137 -40.52 -20.99 -14.42
CA LEU A 137 -41.66 -20.07 -14.48
C LEU A 137 -42.83 -20.68 -15.25
N GLU A 138 -42.57 -21.37 -16.36
CA GLU A 138 -43.59 -22.09 -17.12
C GLU A 138 -44.22 -23.20 -16.29
N GLN A 139 -43.41 -23.98 -15.56
CA GLN A 139 -43.90 -25.00 -14.65
C GLN A 139 -44.84 -24.40 -13.59
N ILE A 140 -44.40 -23.35 -12.90
CA ILE A 140 -45.21 -22.67 -11.87
C ILE A 140 -46.50 -22.10 -12.47
N PHE A 141 -46.44 -21.55 -13.68
CA PHE A 141 -47.60 -21.02 -14.38
C PHE A 141 -48.66 -22.10 -14.58
N PHE A 142 -48.29 -23.29 -15.08
CA PHE A 142 -49.26 -24.37 -15.28
C PHE A 142 -49.73 -25.02 -13.97
N GLU A 143 -48.86 -25.14 -12.98
CA GLU A 143 -49.20 -25.73 -11.67
C GLU A 143 -50.19 -24.86 -10.88
N GLN A 144 -50.10 -23.53 -11.00
CA GLN A 144 -50.97 -22.60 -10.29
C GLN A 144 -52.16 -22.10 -11.13
N SER A 145 -52.25 -22.49 -12.40
CA SER A 145 -53.35 -22.08 -13.27
C SER A 145 -54.63 -22.82 -12.93
N PHE A 146 -55.74 -22.07 -12.88
CA PHE A 146 -57.07 -22.65 -12.77
C PHE A 146 -57.54 -23.24 -14.10
N ASP A 147 -58.47 -24.21 -14.06
CA ASP A 147 -58.95 -24.93 -15.25
C ASP A 147 -59.47 -24.00 -16.36
N TYR A 148 -60.18 -22.92 -16.00
CA TYR A 148 -60.66 -21.95 -16.99
C TYR A 148 -59.50 -21.18 -17.65
N GLN A 149 -58.40 -20.92 -16.94
CA GLN A 149 -57.21 -20.26 -17.48
C GLN A 149 -56.46 -21.19 -18.44
N LEU A 150 -56.38 -22.49 -18.10
CA LEU A 150 -55.83 -23.52 -18.99
C LEU A 150 -56.65 -23.69 -20.27
N HIS A 151 -57.97 -23.59 -20.17
CA HIS A 151 -58.86 -23.62 -21.34
C HIS A 151 -58.55 -22.47 -22.31
N TRP A 152 -58.43 -21.25 -21.80
CA TRP A 152 -58.04 -20.09 -22.62
C TRP A 152 -56.61 -20.20 -23.17
N TYR A 153 -55.67 -20.73 -22.40
CA TYR A 153 -54.31 -20.97 -22.88
C TYR A 153 -54.28 -21.93 -24.09
N ARG A 154 -55.02 -23.04 -24.02
CA ARG A 154 -55.14 -24.01 -25.12
C ARG A 154 -55.85 -23.41 -26.34
N ALA A 155 -56.98 -22.73 -26.13
CA ALA A 155 -57.70 -22.04 -27.20
C ALA A 155 -56.82 -20.99 -27.90
N GLY A 156 -55.97 -20.28 -27.13
CA GLY A 156 -55.01 -19.32 -27.65
C GLY A 156 -53.85 -19.94 -28.43
N LEU A 157 -53.59 -21.25 -28.32
CA LEU A 157 -52.63 -21.98 -29.16
C LEU A 157 -53.28 -22.51 -30.44
N GLU A 158 -54.54 -22.96 -30.36
CA GLU A 158 -55.29 -23.52 -31.50
C GLU A 158 -55.77 -22.44 -32.49
N HIS A 159 -56.00 -21.22 -32.01
CA HIS A 159 -56.56 -20.12 -32.81
C HIS A 159 -55.60 -18.94 -33.04
N ARG A 160 -54.28 -19.17 -32.90
CA ARG A 160 -53.25 -18.15 -33.13
C ARG A 160 -52.86 -17.97 -34.58
#